data_AF-N1J6M7-F1
#
_entry.id   AF-N1J6M7-F1
#
_cell.length_a   1.000
_cell.length_b   1.000
_cell.length_c   1.000
_cell.angle_alpha   90.00
_cell.angle_beta   90.00
_cell.angle_gamma   90.00
#
_symmetry.space_group_name_H-M   'P 1'
#
loop_
_entity.id
_entity.type
_entity.pdbx_description
1 polymer ?
#
loop_
_entity_poly.entity_id
_entity_poly.type
_entity_poly.pdbx_seq_one_letter_code
_entity_poly.pdbx_strand_id
1 'polypeptide(L)'
;MLFRISYLFPLTQLAICVSALSWNFDEAIISITGKAGSRQAFKDKYAACKIDSNRTDYVLTASTNRLSDHVPLAKPVLLGDSDTLKIIFTATNDGIAKRPHQAFLLLRDQDTGVETAFVSSFKGNGRGKVEFVHIPSLLLQSSQPLRATFLIGSFGESQAFRNHVFNLEVLTDQGPSTKYEKPLRYGRRDEINHIFRPAPRSGPILLSAFFTLTIVATVHVLFASWIYLGANLSHLPSSLKIAPLSHTLFYGSILMIEVVFFFYYYKWKLFQLLPSVAILGFIACLSGPKALSEVQGRRLAGER
;
A
#
# COMPACT_ATOMS: atom_id res chain seq x y z
N MET A 1 -45.56 -39.39 -65.53
CA MET A 1 -46.00 -38.84 -64.22
C MET A 1 -46.34 -40.03 -63.33
N LEU A 2 -45.37 -40.77 -62.78
CA LEU A 2 -44.63 -40.52 -61.53
C LEU A 2 -45.52 -40.12 -60.35
N PHE A 3 -45.85 -41.08 -59.46
CA PHE A 3 -45.94 -40.85 -58.02
C PHE A 3 -45.48 -42.09 -57.24
N ARG A 4 -44.52 -41.86 -56.36
CA ARG A 4 -43.80 -42.80 -55.48
C ARG A 4 -44.70 -43.37 -54.39
N ILE A 5 -44.57 -44.67 -54.13
CA ILE A 5 -45.01 -45.35 -52.91
C ILE A 5 -43.83 -45.33 -51.93
N SER A 6 -44.03 -44.76 -50.73
CA SER A 6 -43.03 -44.76 -49.65
C SER A 6 -43.43 -45.81 -48.61
N TYR A 7 -42.61 -46.85 -48.46
CA TYR A 7 -42.68 -47.79 -47.34
C TYR A 7 -41.60 -47.42 -46.32
N LEU A 8 -42.01 -47.23 -45.07
CA LEU A 8 -41.15 -47.00 -43.90
C LEU A 8 -41.15 -48.30 -43.07
N PHE A 9 -39.99 -48.96 -42.98
CA PHE A 9 -39.72 -50.02 -42.00
C PHE A 9 -38.66 -49.49 -41.02
N PRO A 10 -38.89 -49.50 -39.70
CA PRO A 10 -37.84 -49.18 -38.74
C PRO A 10 -37.05 -50.47 -38.40
N LEU A 11 -35.73 -50.39 -38.57
CA LEU A 11 -34.80 -51.45 -38.23
C LEU A 11 -34.32 -51.21 -36.80
N THR A 12 -34.81 -52.02 -35.85
CA THR A 12 -34.38 -52.01 -34.45
C THR A 12 -32.96 -52.56 -34.33
N GLN A 13 -32.04 -51.73 -33.85
CA GLN A 13 -30.63 -52.07 -33.68
C GLN A 13 -30.38 -52.54 -32.24
N LEU A 14 -29.99 -53.80 -32.08
CA LEU A 14 -29.53 -54.38 -30.81
C LEU A 14 -28.19 -53.72 -30.42
N ALA A 15 -28.14 -53.06 -29.27
CA ALA A 15 -26.89 -52.51 -28.73
C ALA A 15 -26.13 -53.61 -27.97
N ILE A 16 -25.00 -54.02 -28.51
CA ILE A 16 -23.97 -54.79 -27.79
C ILE A 16 -23.21 -53.79 -26.92
N CYS A 17 -23.29 -53.94 -25.60
CA CYS A 17 -22.54 -53.12 -24.65
C CYS A 17 -21.07 -53.57 -24.66
N VAL A 18 -20.25 -52.94 -25.48
CA VAL A 18 -18.79 -53.05 -25.40
C VAL A 18 -18.34 -52.21 -24.20
N SER A 19 -17.85 -52.86 -23.14
CA SER A 19 -17.16 -52.17 -22.05
C SER A 19 -15.93 -51.47 -22.63
N ALA A 20 -15.96 -50.14 -22.69
CA ALA A 20 -14.83 -49.36 -23.18
C ALA A 20 -13.62 -49.57 -22.27
N LEU A 21 -12.47 -49.95 -22.83
CA LEU A 21 -11.21 -50.02 -22.08
C LEU A 21 -10.97 -48.68 -21.39
N SER A 22 -10.65 -48.70 -20.10
CA SER A 22 -10.40 -47.48 -19.33
C SER A 22 -9.16 -47.61 -18.46
N TRP A 23 -8.41 -46.52 -18.36
CA TRP A 23 -7.33 -46.39 -17.40
C TRP A 23 -7.89 -46.17 -16.01
N ASN A 24 -7.24 -46.78 -15.03
CA ASN A 24 -7.53 -46.59 -13.62
C ASN A 24 -6.24 -46.75 -12.79
N PHE A 25 -6.33 -46.66 -11.47
CA PHE A 25 -5.26 -47.04 -10.57
C PHE A 25 -5.78 -47.89 -9.41
N ASP A 26 -5.00 -48.92 -9.05
CA ASP A 26 -5.21 -49.67 -7.82
C ASP A 26 -4.60 -48.93 -6.64
N GLU A 27 -5.17 -49.15 -5.45
CA GLU A 27 -4.83 -48.55 -4.14
C GLU A 27 -3.59 -47.64 -4.16
N ALA A 28 -3.81 -46.33 -4.09
CA ALA A 28 -2.71 -45.38 -3.98
C ALA A 28 -2.43 -45.04 -2.50
N ILE A 29 -1.16 -45.01 -2.15
CA ILE A 29 -0.68 -44.73 -0.80
C ILE A 29 -0.04 -43.35 -0.79
N ILE A 30 -0.60 -42.44 0.01
CA ILE A 30 0.02 -41.16 0.33
C ILE A 30 0.95 -41.33 1.54
N SER A 31 2.15 -40.80 1.44
CA SER A 31 3.12 -40.69 2.53
C SER A 31 3.65 -39.27 2.59
N ILE A 32 3.76 -38.72 3.80
CA ILE A 32 4.30 -37.39 4.07
C ILE A 32 5.51 -37.57 4.96
N THR A 33 6.66 -37.03 4.55
CA THR A 33 7.89 -37.08 5.33
C THR A 33 8.39 -35.66 5.61
N GLY A 34 8.40 -35.27 6.89
CA GLY A 34 8.83 -33.94 7.34
C GLY A 34 10.15 -33.93 8.10
N LYS A 35 10.89 -32.82 8.05
CA LYS A 35 12.13 -32.59 8.84
C LYS A 35 11.78 -31.98 10.21
N ALA A 36 12.45 -32.40 11.28
CA ALA A 36 12.03 -32.24 12.68
C ALA A 36 11.91 -30.80 13.26
N GLY A 37 12.12 -29.73 12.49
CA GLY A 37 12.31 -28.37 13.00
C GLY A 37 11.06 -27.48 13.15
N SER A 38 9.96 -27.74 12.43
CA SER A 38 8.73 -26.93 12.52
C SER A 38 7.52 -27.80 12.92
N ARG A 39 7.39 -28.11 14.22
CA ARG A 39 6.37 -29.06 14.70
C ARG A 39 5.54 -28.61 15.90
N GLN A 40 5.69 -27.38 16.39
CA GLN A 40 4.89 -26.93 17.54
C GLN A 40 3.41 -26.72 17.17
N ALA A 41 3.10 -26.31 15.94
CA ALA A 41 1.72 -26.10 15.45
C ALA A 41 1.01 -27.38 14.95
N PHE A 42 1.75 -28.48 14.76
CA PHE A 42 1.24 -29.73 14.19
C PHE A 42 0.57 -30.66 15.23
N LYS A 43 0.85 -30.45 16.52
CA LYS A 43 0.34 -31.28 17.63
C LYS A 43 -1.14 -31.03 17.94
N ASP A 44 -1.63 -29.81 17.75
CA ASP A 44 -2.95 -29.41 18.27
C ASP A 44 -4.12 -29.82 17.37
N LYS A 45 -3.86 -30.22 16.11
CA LYS A 45 -4.91 -30.66 15.15
C LYS A 45 -4.95 -32.17 14.87
N TYR A 46 -3.99 -32.96 15.36
CA TYR A 46 -3.91 -34.41 15.10
C TYR A 46 -3.62 -35.26 16.35
N ALA A 47 -4.68 -35.63 17.07
CA ALA A 47 -4.58 -36.56 18.21
C ALA A 47 -4.36 -38.05 17.82
N ALA A 48 -4.06 -38.38 16.55
CA ALA A 48 -4.06 -39.76 16.05
C ALA A 48 -2.68 -40.34 15.66
N CYS A 49 -1.58 -39.57 15.70
CA CYS A 49 -0.26 -40.10 15.36
C CYS A 49 0.49 -40.62 16.60
N LYS A 50 0.69 -41.94 16.68
CA LYS A 50 1.63 -42.56 17.63
C LYS A 50 3.07 -42.23 17.20
N ILE A 51 3.88 -41.74 18.15
CA ILE A 51 5.29 -41.38 17.94
C ILE A 51 6.16 -42.45 18.63
N ASP A 52 7.00 -43.17 17.87
CA ASP A 52 8.04 -44.06 18.40
C ASP A 52 9.36 -43.30 18.63
N SER A 53 9.95 -43.47 19.82
CA SER A 53 10.92 -42.55 20.42
C SER A 53 12.39 -43.00 20.38
N ASN A 54 12.88 -43.69 19.33
CA ASN A 54 14.28 -44.18 19.38
C ASN A 54 15.07 -44.24 18.06
N ARG A 55 14.89 -43.28 17.14
CA ARG A 55 15.77 -43.11 15.97
C ARG A 55 15.87 -41.62 15.62
N THR A 56 17.09 -41.12 15.37
CA THR A 56 17.36 -39.72 14.99
C THR A 56 16.77 -39.32 13.63
N ASP A 57 16.16 -40.27 12.91
CA ASP A 57 15.25 -40.06 11.80
C ASP A 57 13.83 -40.41 12.26
N TYR A 58 13.07 -39.43 12.72
CA TYR A 58 11.66 -39.62 13.03
C TYR A 58 10.86 -39.65 11.73
N VAL A 59 10.73 -40.84 11.13
CA VAL A 59 9.63 -41.16 10.22
C VAL A 59 8.37 -41.07 11.05
N LEU A 60 7.66 -39.94 11.00
CA LEU A 60 6.27 -39.93 11.44
C LEU A 60 5.58 -40.96 10.56
N THR A 61 5.18 -42.08 11.18
CA THR A 61 4.46 -43.17 10.53
C THR A 61 3.38 -42.55 9.67
N ALA A 62 3.51 -42.78 8.37
CA ALA A 62 2.63 -42.26 7.34
C ALA A 62 1.18 -42.33 7.81
N SER A 63 0.46 -41.20 7.77
CA SER A 63 -0.98 -41.29 7.58
C SER A 63 -1.18 -41.97 6.24
N THR A 64 -1.21 -43.31 6.26
CA THR A 64 -1.33 -44.17 5.10
C THR A 64 -2.79 -44.09 4.68
N ASN A 65 -3.15 -42.96 4.07
CA ASN A 65 -4.47 -42.78 3.51
C ASN A 65 -4.47 -43.53 2.19
N ARG A 66 -5.28 -44.58 2.14
CA ARG A 66 -5.59 -45.29 0.89
C ARG A 66 -6.50 -44.39 0.07
N LEU A 67 -6.04 -44.05 -1.12
CA LEU A 67 -6.81 -43.34 -2.12
C LEU A 67 -7.50 -44.36 -3.01
N SER A 68 -8.76 -44.09 -3.33
CA SER A 68 -9.50 -44.81 -4.36
C SER A 68 -9.64 -43.96 -5.62
N ASP A 69 -9.93 -44.66 -6.69
CA ASP A 69 -10.24 -44.18 -8.03
C ASP A 69 -11.59 -43.45 -8.16
N HIS A 70 -12.56 -43.84 -7.35
CA HIS A 70 -13.95 -43.40 -7.45
C HIS A 70 -14.40 -42.46 -6.34
N VAL A 71 -13.72 -42.44 -5.18
CA VAL A 71 -14.14 -41.63 -4.02
C VAL A 71 -12.99 -40.75 -3.54
N PRO A 72 -13.12 -39.42 -3.58
CA PRO A 72 -12.08 -38.54 -3.08
C PRO A 72 -11.98 -38.60 -1.56
N LEU A 73 -10.79 -38.35 -1.04
CA LEU A 73 -10.55 -38.33 0.40
C LEU A 73 -11.38 -37.23 1.09
N ALA A 74 -12.17 -37.61 2.10
CA ALA A 74 -13.09 -36.70 2.79
C ALA A 74 -12.39 -35.60 3.61
N LYS A 75 -11.17 -35.86 4.10
CA LYS A 75 -10.36 -34.89 4.85
C LYS A 75 -9.21 -34.38 3.99
N PRO A 76 -8.89 -33.08 4.06
CA PRO A 76 -7.73 -32.55 3.35
C PRO A 76 -6.44 -33.13 3.92
N VAL A 77 -5.46 -33.34 3.05
CA VAL A 77 -4.10 -33.73 3.39
C VAL A 77 -3.35 -32.45 3.76
N LEU A 78 -2.73 -32.39 4.94
CA LEU A 78 -1.93 -31.24 5.36
C LEU A 78 -0.47 -31.42 4.98
N LEU A 79 0.13 -30.37 4.41
CA LEU A 79 1.54 -30.35 4.04
C LEU A 79 2.20 -29.09 4.62
N GLY A 80 3.25 -29.24 5.43
CA GLY A 80 4.06 -28.13 5.90
C GLY A 80 5.13 -27.69 4.90
N ASP A 81 5.72 -26.51 5.11
CA ASP A 81 6.69 -25.88 4.19
C ASP A 81 7.97 -26.72 3.91
N SER A 82 8.31 -27.65 4.80
CA SER A 82 9.48 -28.53 4.66
C SER A 82 9.12 -30.01 4.46
N ASP A 83 7.83 -30.30 4.30
CA ASP A 83 7.34 -31.67 4.16
C ASP A 83 7.41 -32.13 2.70
N THR A 84 7.83 -33.37 2.50
CA THR A 84 7.83 -34.02 1.18
C THR A 84 6.58 -34.88 1.06
N LEU A 85 5.76 -34.63 0.03
CA LEU A 85 4.61 -35.45 -0.28
C LEU A 85 4.99 -36.49 -1.33
N LYS A 86 4.77 -37.76 -0.99
CA LYS A 86 5.08 -38.90 -1.86
C LYS A 86 3.85 -39.79 -2.00
N ILE A 87 3.42 -39.99 -3.25
CA ILE A 87 2.30 -40.86 -3.60
C ILE A 87 2.82 -42.03 -4.43
N ILE A 88 2.48 -43.25 -4.03
CA ILE A 88 2.77 -44.46 -4.78
C ILE A 88 1.43 -45.07 -5.20
N PHE A 89 1.30 -45.41 -6.48
CA PHE A 89 0.08 -46.01 -7.03
C PHE A 89 0.43 -47.01 -8.14
N THR A 90 -0.49 -47.89 -8.49
CA THR A 90 -0.30 -48.83 -9.62
C THR A 90 -1.31 -48.49 -10.70
N ALA A 91 -0.84 -48.07 -11.87
CA ALA A 91 -1.74 -47.79 -12.99
C ALA A 91 -2.19 -49.09 -13.65
N THR A 92 -3.50 -49.22 -13.83
CA THR A 92 -4.15 -50.37 -14.47
C THR A 92 -4.90 -49.92 -15.72
N ASN A 93 -4.90 -50.76 -16.74
CA ASN A 93 -5.77 -50.61 -17.91
C ASN A 93 -6.66 -51.85 -17.91
N ASP A 94 -7.96 -51.63 -17.66
CA ASP A 94 -8.95 -52.70 -17.53
C ASP A 94 -8.54 -53.79 -16.51
N GLY A 95 -8.05 -53.36 -15.34
CA GLY A 95 -7.59 -54.23 -14.26
C GLY A 95 -6.19 -54.84 -14.43
N ILE A 96 -5.53 -54.64 -15.58
CA ILE A 96 -4.18 -55.15 -15.83
C ILE A 96 -3.14 -54.05 -15.58
N ALA A 97 -2.19 -54.30 -14.68
CA ALA A 97 -1.10 -53.37 -14.40
C ALA A 97 -0.25 -53.12 -15.66
N LYS A 98 -0.27 -51.88 -16.17
CA LYS A 98 0.45 -51.48 -17.39
C LYS A 98 1.07 -50.11 -17.20
N ARG A 99 2.24 -49.90 -17.80
CA ARG A 99 2.90 -48.59 -17.79
C ARG A 99 2.13 -47.63 -18.72
N PRO A 100 1.57 -46.52 -18.22
CA PRO A 100 0.96 -45.51 -19.06
C PRO A 100 2.02 -44.66 -19.76
N HIS A 101 1.64 -44.02 -20.87
CA HIS A 101 2.53 -43.08 -21.56
C HIS A 101 2.66 -41.76 -20.80
N GLN A 102 1.56 -41.30 -20.19
CA GLN A 102 1.46 -40.05 -19.46
C GLN A 102 0.75 -40.28 -18.13
N ALA A 103 1.35 -39.84 -17.03
CA ALA A 103 0.57 -39.64 -15.81
C ALA A 103 1.07 -38.45 -15.00
N PHE A 104 0.12 -37.60 -14.61
CA PHE A 104 0.36 -36.37 -13.88
C PHE A 104 -0.53 -36.28 -12.66
N LEU A 105 0.01 -35.70 -11.58
CA LEU A 105 -0.79 -35.16 -10.50
C LEU A 105 -0.95 -33.66 -10.74
N LEU A 106 -2.18 -33.24 -10.99
CA LEU A 106 -2.53 -31.83 -11.17
C LEU A 106 -2.96 -31.25 -9.83
N LEU A 107 -2.29 -30.19 -9.38
CA LEU A 107 -2.75 -29.38 -8.26
C LEU A 107 -3.35 -28.09 -8.81
N ARG A 108 -4.62 -27.84 -8.50
CA ARG A 108 -5.39 -26.69 -8.96
C ARG A 108 -5.80 -25.81 -7.79
N ASP A 109 -5.61 -24.51 -7.93
CA ASP A 109 -6.30 -23.51 -7.10
C ASP A 109 -7.75 -23.35 -7.57
N GLN A 110 -8.68 -23.51 -6.63
CA GLN A 110 -10.12 -23.46 -6.90
C GLN A 110 -10.61 -22.04 -7.18
N ASP A 111 -9.96 -21.02 -6.62
CA ASP A 111 -10.36 -19.62 -6.77
C ASP A 111 -9.82 -19.01 -8.06
N THR A 112 -8.50 -19.11 -8.28
CA THR A 112 -7.85 -18.48 -9.44
C THR A 112 -7.84 -19.36 -10.69
N GLY A 113 -8.08 -20.67 -10.56
CA GLY A 113 -7.98 -21.63 -11.64
C GLY A 113 -6.54 -21.93 -12.11
N VAL A 114 -5.54 -21.44 -11.38
CA VAL A 114 -4.13 -21.75 -11.66
C VAL A 114 -3.85 -23.23 -11.36
N GLU A 115 -3.17 -23.90 -12.27
CA GLU A 115 -2.84 -25.33 -12.15
C GLU A 115 -1.33 -25.56 -12.30
N THR A 116 -0.80 -26.53 -11.57
CA THR A 116 0.55 -27.07 -11.79
C THR A 116 0.51 -28.58 -11.90
N ALA A 117 1.39 -29.15 -12.72
CA ALA A 117 1.43 -30.57 -13.01
C ALA A 117 2.73 -31.19 -12.48
N PHE A 118 2.62 -32.23 -11.67
CA PHE A 118 3.74 -33.06 -11.22
C PHE A 118 3.79 -34.36 -11.98
N VAL A 119 4.97 -34.69 -12.50
CA VAL A 119 5.18 -35.88 -13.32
C VAL A 119 5.34 -37.13 -12.47
N SER A 120 4.62 -38.20 -12.84
CA SER A 120 4.73 -39.50 -12.20
C SER A 120 5.81 -40.36 -12.86
N SER A 121 6.71 -40.92 -12.05
CA SER A 121 7.71 -41.89 -12.51
C SER A 121 7.16 -43.32 -12.42
N PHE A 122 7.25 -44.12 -13.48
CA PHE A 122 6.76 -45.51 -13.49
C PHE A 122 7.89 -46.52 -13.60
N LYS A 123 7.66 -47.72 -13.05
CA LYS A 123 8.46 -48.93 -13.30
C LYS A 123 7.79 -49.79 -14.39
N GLY A 124 8.50 -50.82 -14.87
CA GLY A 124 7.99 -51.74 -15.91
C GLY A 124 6.73 -52.51 -15.50
N ASN A 125 6.48 -52.66 -14.20
CA ASN A 125 5.32 -53.36 -13.62
C ASN A 125 4.10 -52.45 -13.41
N GLY A 126 4.01 -51.28 -14.05
CA GLY A 126 2.88 -50.34 -13.91
C GLY A 126 2.88 -49.54 -12.59
N ARG A 127 3.83 -49.77 -11.69
CA ARG A 127 3.91 -49.05 -10.40
C ARG A 127 4.51 -47.66 -10.57
N GLY A 128 3.73 -46.64 -10.24
CA GLY A 128 4.03 -45.22 -10.31
C GLY A 128 4.45 -44.61 -8.96
N LYS A 129 5.28 -43.56 -9.01
CA LYS A 129 5.66 -42.72 -7.87
C LYS A 129 5.66 -41.25 -8.29
N VAL A 130 4.95 -40.43 -7.54
CA VAL A 130 5.00 -38.97 -7.59
C VAL A 130 5.60 -38.48 -6.27
N GLU A 131 6.58 -37.58 -6.35
CA GLU A 131 7.21 -36.98 -5.17
C GLU A 131 7.50 -35.52 -5.46
N PHE A 132 7.07 -34.63 -4.57
CA PHE A 132 7.37 -33.21 -4.66
C PHE A 132 7.56 -32.62 -3.27
N VAL A 133 8.50 -31.68 -3.19
CA VAL A 133 8.84 -30.91 -1.99
C VAL A 133 8.43 -29.45 -2.18
N HIS A 134 8.69 -28.91 -3.38
CA HIS A 134 8.45 -27.51 -3.68
C HIS A 134 7.17 -27.32 -4.48
N ILE A 135 6.19 -26.64 -3.87
CA ILE A 135 4.99 -26.17 -4.55
C ILE A 135 5.28 -24.75 -5.06
N PRO A 136 4.91 -24.41 -6.31
CA PRO A 136 5.06 -23.06 -6.83
C PRO A 136 4.45 -22.01 -5.89
N SER A 137 5.16 -20.92 -5.65
CA SER A 137 4.74 -19.86 -4.71
C SER A 137 3.37 -19.26 -5.02
N LEU A 138 2.94 -19.30 -6.28
CA LEU A 138 1.60 -18.86 -6.69
C LEU A 138 0.47 -19.71 -6.06
N LEU A 139 0.66 -21.02 -5.93
CA LEU A 139 -0.33 -21.91 -5.33
C LEU A 139 -0.29 -21.88 -3.79
N LEU A 140 0.82 -21.44 -3.20
CA LEU A 140 0.94 -21.23 -1.74
C LEU A 140 0.10 -20.05 -1.23
N GLN A 141 -0.34 -19.16 -2.13
CA GLN A 141 -1.18 -18.01 -1.77
C GLN A 141 -2.68 -18.29 -1.84
N SER A 142 -3.09 -19.50 -2.22
CA SER A 142 -4.51 -19.84 -2.30
C SER A 142 -5.16 -19.78 -0.91
N SER A 143 -6.36 -19.22 -0.84
CA SER A 143 -7.16 -19.16 0.38
C SER A 143 -7.85 -20.48 0.70
N GLN A 144 -7.98 -21.36 -0.31
CA GLN A 144 -8.68 -22.64 -0.25
C GLN A 144 -7.70 -23.81 -0.40
N PRO A 145 -8.08 -25.02 0.09
CA PRO A 145 -7.27 -26.19 -0.16
C PRO A 145 -7.18 -26.50 -1.66
N LEU A 146 -5.96 -26.79 -2.13
CA LEU A 146 -5.65 -27.10 -3.51
C LEU A 146 -6.30 -28.42 -3.92
N ARG A 147 -6.97 -28.43 -5.07
CA ARG A 147 -7.64 -29.61 -5.59
C ARG A 147 -6.64 -30.50 -6.32
N ALA A 148 -6.42 -31.72 -5.83
CA ALA A 148 -5.51 -32.69 -6.44
C ALA A 148 -6.27 -33.66 -7.36
N THR A 149 -5.90 -33.68 -8.65
CA THR A 149 -6.52 -34.51 -9.69
C THR A 149 -5.48 -35.40 -10.32
N PHE A 150 -5.75 -36.70 -10.41
CA PHE A 150 -4.89 -37.62 -11.16
C PHE A 150 -5.32 -37.66 -12.62
N LEU A 151 -4.33 -37.57 -13.51
CA LEU A 151 -4.51 -37.72 -14.95
C LEU A 151 -3.62 -38.88 -15.41
N ILE A 152 -4.21 -39.96 -15.93
CA ILE A 152 -3.47 -41.12 -16.45
C ILE A 152 -3.96 -41.40 -17.86
N GLY A 153 -3.04 -41.52 -18.82
CA GLY A 153 -3.37 -41.78 -20.21
C GLY A 153 -2.24 -42.46 -20.96
N SER A 154 -2.60 -43.13 -22.05
CA SER A 154 -1.67 -43.73 -23.00
C SER A 154 -2.22 -43.60 -24.42
N PHE A 155 -1.37 -43.74 -25.42
CA PHE A 155 -1.82 -43.93 -26.79
C PHE A 155 -2.67 -45.22 -26.89
N GLY A 156 -3.74 -45.17 -27.69
CA GLY A 156 -4.65 -46.29 -27.93
C GLY A 156 -6.13 -45.89 -27.79
N GLU A 157 -7.01 -46.90 -27.80
CA GLU A 157 -8.47 -46.73 -27.71
C GLU A 157 -8.99 -46.67 -26.26
N SER A 158 -8.11 -46.85 -25.27
CA SER A 158 -8.48 -46.81 -23.86
C SER A 158 -8.78 -45.37 -23.39
N GLN A 159 -9.91 -45.18 -22.71
CA GLN A 159 -10.30 -43.92 -22.08
C GLN A 159 -9.29 -43.48 -21.01
N ALA A 160 -8.91 -42.20 -21.02
CA ALA A 160 -7.99 -41.65 -20.03
C ALA A 160 -8.67 -41.46 -18.67
N PHE A 161 -7.94 -41.72 -17.60
CA PHE A 161 -8.40 -41.47 -16.25
C PHE A 161 -8.20 -39.99 -15.90
N ARG A 162 -9.26 -39.33 -15.43
CA ARG A 162 -9.20 -37.98 -14.89
C ARG A 162 -10.21 -37.79 -13.77
N ASN A 163 -9.79 -37.98 -12.52
CA ASN A 163 -10.64 -37.78 -11.35
C ASN A 163 -9.92 -37.00 -10.24
N HIS A 164 -10.74 -36.29 -9.46
CA HIS A 164 -10.31 -35.67 -8.21
C HIS A 164 -10.13 -36.74 -7.15
N VAL A 165 -9.01 -36.69 -6.42
CA VAL A 165 -8.61 -37.77 -5.53
C VAL A 165 -8.43 -37.30 -4.08
N PHE A 166 -7.90 -36.09 -3.87
CA PHE A 166 -7.85 -35.48 -2.54
C PHE A 166 -7.71 -33.96 -2.62
N ASN A 167 -7.89 -33.29 -1.49
CA ASN A 167 -7.60 -31.87 -1.32
C ASN A 167 -6.31 -31.71 -0.50
N LEU A 168 -5.44 -30.80 -0.90
CA LEU A 168 -4.16 -30.51 -0.25
C LEU A 168 -4.23 -29.12 0.38
N GLU A 169 -4.14 -29.05 1.70
CA GLU A 169 -4.05 -27.79 2.43
C GLU A 169 -2.60 -27.59 2.87
N VAL A 170 -2.01 -26.48 2.41
CA VAL A 170 -0.61 -26.16 2.70
C VAL A 170 -0.57 -25.27 3.93
N LEU A 171 0.11 -25.73 4.97
CA LEU A 171 0.33 -24.99 6.19
C LEU A 171 1.64 -24.21 6.04
N THR A 172 1.53 -22.96 5.64
CA THR A 172 2.68 -22.05 5.59
C THR A 172 2.88 -21.36 6.93
N ASP A 173 4.07 -21.53 7.50
CA ASP A 173 4.48 -20.77 8.67
C ASP A 173 4.66 -19.31 8.22
N GLN A 174 3.81 -18.42 8.73
CA GLN A 174 3.75 -17.02 8.33
C GLN A 174 5.02 -16.24 8.73
N GLY A 175 6.11 -16.47 8.01
CA GLY A 175 7.17 -15.48 7.82
C GLY A 175 6.84 -14.58 6.63
N PRO A 176 7.52 -13.43 6.44
CA PRO A 176 7.33 -12.54 5.29
C PRO A 176 7.85 -13.20 4.00
N SER A 177 7.19 -14.27 3.56
CA SER A 177 7.50 -15.00 2.35
C SER A 177 6.97 -14.22 1.15
N THR A 178 7.90 -13.87 0.27
CA THR A 178 7.75 -13.21 -1.03
C THR A 178 6.32 -13.19 -1.55
N LYS A 179 5.64 -12.04 -1.40
CA LYS A 179 4.39 -11.79 -2.10
C LYS A 179 4.66 -12.00 -3.58
N TYR A 180 4.01 -12.97 -4.19
CA TYR A 180 4.01 -13.15 -5.64
C TYR A 180 3.61 -11.81 -6.28
N GLU A 181 4.57 -11.19 -6.95
CA GLU A 181 4.31 -10.01 -7.73
C GLU A 181 3.60 -10.46 -9.00
N LYS A 182 2.32 -10.10 -9.11
CA LYS A 182 1.54 -10.43 -10.30
C LYS A 182 2.26 -9.83 -11.50
N PRO A 183 2.43 -10.59 -12.60
CA PRO A 183 3.07 -10.06 -13.80
C PRO A 183 2.32 -8.81 -14.27
N LEU A 184 3.06 -7.85 -14.80
CA LEU A 184 2.51 -6.58 -15.28
C LEU A 184 1.38 -6.85 -16.27
N ARG A 185 0.15 -6.60 -15.83
CA ARG A 185 -1.06 -6.75 -16.66
C ARG A 185 -1.50 -5.37 -17.11
N TYR A 186 -1.57 -5.17 -18.43
CA TYR A 186 -2.09 -3.94 -18.99
C TYR A 186 -3.59 -3.80 -18.64
N GLY A 187 -3.93 -2.69 -18.00
CA GLY A 187 -5.27 -2.41 -17.51
C GLY A 187 -5.36 -0.98 -16.97
N ARG A 188 -6.58 -0.54 -16.66
CA ARG A 188 -6.80 0.75 -16.00
C ARG A 188 -6.14 0.73 -14.62
N ARG A 189 -5.28 1.71 -14.35
CA ARG A 189 -4.70 1.95 -13.02
C ARG A 189 -5.66 2.76 -12.17
N ASP A 190 -5.49 2.65 -10.86
CA ASP A 190 -6.24 3.45 -9.90
C ASP A 190 -5.92 4.94 -10.09
N GLU A 191 -6.93 5.79 -9.85
CA GLU A 191 -6.80 7.24 -9.98
C GLU A 191 -5.96 7.80 -8.83
N ILE A 192 -4.98 8.65 -9.16
CA ILE A 192 -4.11 9.30 -8.18
C ILE A 192 -4.63 10.70 -7.90
N ASN A 193 -5.08 10.93 -6.67
CA ASN A 193 -5.53 12.24 -6.20
C ASN A 193 -4.39 12.99 -5.50
N HIS A 194 -4.10 14.23 -5.92
CA HIS A 194 -3.15 15.08 -5.22
C HIS A 194 -3.77 15.66 -3.94
N ILE A 195 -3.15 15.40 -2.79
CA ILE A 195 -3.60 15.92 -1.49
C ILE A 195 -2.87 17.23 -1.22
N PHE A 196 -3.62 18.34 -1.22
CA PHE A 196 -3.07 19.66 -0.87
C PHE A 196 -2.78 19.75 0.62
N ARG A 197 -1.79 20.58 0.97
CA ARG A 197 -1.53 20.92 2.36
C ARG A 197 -2.73 21.67 2.94
N PRO A 198 -3.14 21.36 4.19
CA PRO A 198 -4.19 22.13 4.85
C PRO A 198 -3.76 23.59 5.01
N ALA A 199 -4.72 24.51 4.96
CA ALA A 199 -4.45 25.92 5.20
C ALA A 199 -3.93 26.15 6.64
N PRO A 200 -2.97 27.06 6.85
CA PRO A 200 -2.49 27.39 8.20
C PRO A 200 -3.61 27.99 9.03
N ARG A 201 -3.71 27.56 10.30
CA ARG A 201 -4.71 28.06 11.24
C ARG A 201 -4.15 29.28 12.00
N SER A 202 -4.87 30.40 11.96
CA SER A 202 -4.57 31.58 12.78
C SER A 202 -5.15 31.44 14.20
N GLY A 203 -4.59 32.18 15.16
CA GLY A 203 -5.05 32.21 16.55
C GLY A 203 -6.38 32.93 16.76
N PRO A 204 -6.91 32.93 18.00
CA PRO A 204 -8.19 33.58 18.33
C PRO A 204 -8.11 35.11 18.20
N ILE A 205 -9.09 35.71 17.52
CA ILE A 205 -9.16 37.16 17.24
C ILE A 205 -9.22 37.97 18.54
N LEU A 206 -9.91 37.46 19.56
CA LEU A 206 -10.06 38.16 20.85
C LEU A 206 -8.71 38.42 21.52
N LEU A 207 -7.79 37.46 21.46
CA LEU A 207 -6.46 37.60 22.06
C LEU A 207 -5.63 38.65 21.30
N SER A 208 -5.68 38.61 19.97
CA SER A 208 -5.01 39.62 19.12
C SER A 208 -5.56 41.03 19.38
N ALA A 209 -6.87 41.18 19.49
CA ALA A 209 -7.55 42.44 19.78
C ALA A 209 -7.18 43.00 21.17
N PHE A 210 -7.10 42.15 22.19
CA PHE A 210 -6.71 42.56 23.54
C PHE A 210 -5.30 43.16 23.57
N PHE A 211 -4.33 42.50 22.93
CA PHE A 211 -2.95 43.01 22.89
C PHE A 211 -2.81 44.27 22.03
N THR A 212 -3.52 44.37 20.92
CA THR A 212 -3.53 45.60 20.12
C THR A 212 -4.12 46.78 20.90
N LEU A 213 -5.23 46.59 21.62
CA LEU A 213 -5.77 47.62 22.52
C LEU A 213 -4.81 47.97 23.65
N THR A 214 -4.10 46.99 24.20
CA THR A 214 -3.09 47.23 25.24
C THR A 214 -1.95 48.12 24.72
N ILE A 215 -1.44 47.85 23.51
CA ILE A 215 -0.42 48.69 22.87
C ILE A 215 -0.94 50.10 22.58
N VAL A 216 -2.20 50.23 22.14
CA VAL A 216 -2.80 51.55 21.96
C VAL A 216 -2.91 52.27 23.31
N ALA A 217 -3.31 51.59 24.38
CA ALA A 217 -3.42 52.15 25.72
C ALA A 217 -2.06 52.62 26.27
N THR A 218 -0.96 51.90 26.03
CA THR A 218 0.38 52.34 26.48
C THR A 218 0.81 53.65 25.83
N VAL A 219 0.46 53.89 24.56
CA VAL A 219 0.70 55.18 23.90
C VAL A 219 -0.09 56.32 24.57
N HIS A 220 -1.34 56.07 24.97
CA HIS A 220 -2.15 57.07 25.69
C HIS A 220 -1.57 57.36 27.08
N VAL A 221 -1.10 56.33 27.80
CA VAL A 221 -0.43 56.48 29.10
C VAL A 221 0.86 57.31 28.95
N LEU A 222 1.62 57.13 27.86
CA LEU A 222 2.80 57.95 27.58
C LEU A 222 2.43 59.43 27.42
N PHE A 223 1.41 59.76 26.64
CA PHE A 223 0.96 61.15 26.49
C PHE A 223 0.45 61.76 27.80
N ALA A 224 -0.33 60.99 28.57
CA ALA A 224 -0.80 61.43 29.89
C ALA A 224 0.38 61.70 30.85
N SER A 225 1.41 60.83 30.81
CA SER A 225 2.64 61.00 31.60
C SER A 225 3.38 62.27 31.21
N TRP A 226 3.52 62.58 29.92
CA TRP A 226 4.12 63.85 29.48
C TRP A 226 3.37 65.08 29.98
N ILE A 227 2.03 65.06 29.91
CA ILE A 227 1.20 66.15 30.42
C ILE A 227 1.39 66.28 31.94
N TYR A 228 1.40 65.16 32.67
CA TYR A 228 1.62 65.14 34.12
C TYR A 228 3.01 65.67 34.52
N LEU A 229 4.05 65.36 33.73
CA LEU A 229 5.42 65.88 33.92
C LEU A 229 5.58 67.36 33.50
N GLY A 230 4.53 68.00 33.00
CA GLY A 230 4.57 69.41 32.58
C GLY A 230 5.26 69.64 31.23
N ALA A 231 5.23 68.65 30.32
CA ALA A 231 5.67 68.85 28.94
C ALA A 231 4.87 69.99 28.30
N ASN A 232 5.57 71.00 27.79
CA ASN A 232 4.96 72.22 27.27
C ASN A 232 5.40 72.51 25.83
N LEU A 233 4.62 73.35 25.16
CA LEU A 233 4.89 73.87 23.81
C LEU A 233 5.01 75.39 23.82
N SER A 234 5.40 75.99 24.96
CA SER A 234 5.38 77.45 25.18
C SER A 234 6.27 78.22 24.20
N HIS A 235 7.36 77.59 23.74
CA HIS A 235 8.34 78.20 22.83
C HIS A 235 8.00 78.05 21.35
N LEU A 236 7.01 77.21 21.01
CA LEU A 236 6.61 76.91 19.63
C LEU A 236 6.12 78.17 18.88
N PRO A 237 5.24 79.02 19.45
CA PRO A 237 4.82 80.26 18.80
C PRO A 237 5.96 81.25 18.59
N SER A 238 6.93 81.30 19.51
CA SER A 238 8.13 82.13 19.34
C SER A 238 9.01 81.59 18.21
N SER A 239 9.21 80.27 18.11
CA SER A 239 10.04 79.63 17.07
C SER A 239 9.47 79.84 15.67
N LEU A 240 8.15 79.75 15.55
CA LEU A 240 7.47 79.99 14.28
C LEU A 240 7.48 81.48 13.88
N LYS A 241 7.61 82.43 14.81
CA LYS A 241 7.72 83.86 14.49
C LYS A 241 9.11 84.26 14.02
N ILE A 242 10.16 83.74 14.66
CA ILE A 242 11.55 84.11 14.40
C ILE A 242 12.07 83.43 13.12
N ALA A 243 11.76 82.15 12.93
CA ALA A 243 12.23 81.38 11.78
C ALA A 243 11.12 80.45 11.23
N PRO A 244 10.02 81.03 10.68
CA PRO A 244 8.84 80.27 10.24
C PRO A 244 9.20 79.21 9.20
N LEU A 245 10.00 79.59 8.20
CA LEU A 245 10.30 78.71 7.08
C LEU A 245 11.16 77.52 7.50
N SER A 246 12.21 77.72 8.30
CA SER A 246 13.09 76.60 8.68
C SER A 246 12.40 75.60 9.61
N HIS A 247 11.61 76.07 10.58
CA HIS A 247 10.92 75.18 11.52
C HIS A 247 9.78 74.40 10.86
N THR A 248 8.98 75.06 10.00
CA THR A 248 7.90 74.39 9.27
C THR A 248 8.42 73.37 8.26
N LEU A 249 9.45 73.73 7.49
CA LEU A 249 10.04 72.85 6.47
C LEU A 249 10.78 71.67 7.12
N PHE A 250 11.49 71.90 8.24
CA PHE A 250 12.19 70.84 8.96
C PHE A 250 11.21 69.85 9.61
N TYR A 251 10.28 70.32 10.45
CA TYR A 251 9.30 69.43 11.08
C TYR A 251 8.35 68.78 10.06
N GLY A 252 7.90 69.55 9.07
CA GLY A 252 7.08 69.05 7.97
C GLY A 252 7.78 67.99 7.14
N SER A 253 9.08 68.12 6.89
CA SER A 253 9.85 67.09 6.18
C SER A 253 9.91 65.78 6.95
N ILE A 254 10.08 65.83 8.29
CA ILE A 254 10.10 64.65 9.15
C ILE A 254 8.72 63.96 9.13
N LEU A 255 7.63 64.72 9.31
CA LEU A 255 6.27 64.17 9.24
C LEU A 255 5.97 63.57 7.85
N MET A 256 6.39 64.23 6.77
CA MET A 256 6.17 63.72 5.42
C MET A 256 6.95 62.44 5.14
N ILE A 257 8.16 62.28 5.70
CA ILE A 257 8.91 61.03 5.62
C ILE A 257 8.14 59.89 6.29
N GLU A 258 7.55 60.10 7.46
CA GLU A 258 6.71 59.09 8.13
C GLU A 258 5.47 58.73 7.31
N VAL A 259 4.81 59.72 6.71
CA VAL A 259 3.68 59.50 5.80
C VAL A 259 4.08 58.67 4.57
N VAL A 260 5.26 58.96 4.00
CA VAL A 260 5.80 58.20 2.87
C VAL A 260 6.12 56.75 3.28
N PHE A 261 6.62 56.52 4.51
CA PHE A 261 6.79 55.16 5.05
C PHE A 261 5.46 54.45 5.28
N PHE A 262 4.42 55.16 5.74
CA PHE A 262 3.08 54.60 5.84
C PHE A 262 2.53 54.18 4.46
N PHE A 263 2.71 54.99 3.43
CA PHE A 263 2.32 54.62 2.07
C PHE A 263 3.11 53.43 1.52
N TYR A 264 4.39 53.31 1.86
CA TYR A 264 5.20 52.13 1.55
C TYR A 264 4.70 50.87 2.23
N TYR A 265 4.34 50.94 3.52
CA TYR A 265 3.71 49.83 4.22
C TYR A 265 2.38 49.42 3.57
N TYR A 266 1.57 50.39 3.15
CA TYR A 266 0.24 50.10 2.61
C TYR A 266 0.29 49.59 1.16
N LYS A 267 0.96 50.30 0.24
CA LYS A 267 0.89 50.01 -1.22
C LYS A 267 2.11 50.37 -2.08
N TRP A 268 2.94 51.35 -1.71
CA TRP A 268 3.99 51.85 -2.59
C TRP A 268 5.12 50.85 -2.83
N LYS A 269 5.76 50.94 -4.01
CA LYS A 269 6.94 50.15 -4.35
C LYS A 269 8.22 50.84 -3.86
N LEU A 270 9.29 50.06 -3.69
CA LEU A 270 10.59 50.56 -3.22
C LEU A 270 11.14 51.70 -4.11
N PHE A 271 10.97 51.61 -5.43
CA PHE A 271 11.40 52.65 -6.37
C PHE A 271 10.58 53.95 -6.31
N GLN A 272 9.40 53.93 -5.67
CA GLN A 272 8.62 55.14 -5.38
C GLN A 272 9.05 55.74 -4.04
N LEU A 273 9.31 54.89 -3.04
CA LEU A 273 9.81 55.29 -1.72
C LEU A 273 11.17 56.01 -1.80
N LEU A 274 12.16 55.38 -2.43
CA LEU A 274 13.54 55.86 -2.48
C LEU A 274 13.69 57.33 -2.95
N PRO A 275 13.18 57.72 -4.14
CA PRO A 275 13.28 59.10 -4.59
C PRO A 275 12.47 60.07 -3.73
N SER A 276 11.29 59.67 -3.23
CA SER A 276 10.47 60.51 -2.35
C SER A 276 11.18 60.82 -1.03
N VAL A 277 11.76 59.81 -0.39
CA VAL A 277 12.53 59.98 0.85
C VAL A 277 13.85 60.72 0.57
N ALA A 278 14.50 60.50 -0.57
CA ALA A 278 15.71 61.24 -0.93
C ALA A 278 15.44 62.75 -1.08
N ILE A 279 14.34 63.13 -1.75
CA ILE A 279 13.94 64.54 -1.90
C ILE A 279 13.58 65.14 -0.53
N LEU A 280 12.73 64.47 0.25
CA LEU A 280 12.32 64.95 1.56
C LEU A 280 13.50 65.01 2.56
N GLY A 281 14.41 64.05 2.49
CA GLY A 281 15.64 64.01 3.30
C GLY A 281 16.61 65.13 2.92
N PHE A 282 16.72 65.47 1.64
CA PHE A 282 17.49 66.63 1.20
C PHE A 282 16.91 67.94 1.76
N ILE A 283 15.58 68.10 1.70
CA ILE A 283 14.85 69.24 2.29
C ILE A 283 15.09 69.31 3.81
N ALA A 284 15.00 68.18 4.52
CA ALA A 284 15.29 68.09 5.94
C ALA A 284 16.72 68.51 6.27
N CYS A 285 17.69 68.05 5.49
CA CYS A 285 19.11 68.33 5.68
C CYS A 285 19.46 69.83 5.47
N LEU A 286 18.80 70.50 4.52
CA LEU A 286 19.00 71.93 4.30
C LEU A 286 18.31 72.80 5.36
N SER A 287 17.15 72.37 5.86
CA SER A 287 16.36 73.14 6.83
C SER A 287 16.82 72.93 8.28
N GLY A 288 17.28 71.73 8.61
CA GLY A 288 17.66 71.31 9.96
C GLY A 288 18.71 72.19 10.62
N PRO A 289 19.86 72.48 9.98
CA PRO A 289 20.90 73.33 10.57
C PRO A 289 20.37 74.71 10.94
N LYS A 290 19.49 75.31 10.12
CA LYS A 290 18.90 76.63 10.40
C LYS A 290 17.91 76.58 11.58
N ALA A 291 17.05 75.56 11.62
CA ALA A 291 16.10 75.37 12.72
C ALA A 291 16.83 75.08 14.05
N LEU A 292 17.87 74.24 14.03
CA LEU A 292 18.65 73.88 15.21
C LEU A 292 19.56 75.03 15.69
N SER A 293 20.11 75.83 14.77
CA SER A 293 20.92 77.01 15.14
C SER A 293 20.09 78.07 15.83
N GLU A 294 18.83 78.23 15.43
CA GLU A 294 17.88 79.13 16.10
C GLU A 294 17.59 78.68 17.54
N VAL A 295 17.38 77.38 17.76
CA VAL A 295 17.23 76.79 19.10
C VAL A 295 18.51 76.98 19.93
N GLN A 296 19.69 76.83 19.32
CA GLN A 296 20.96 77.11 19.99
C GLN A 296 21.08 78.59 20.39
N GLY A 297 20.68 79.51 19.51
CA GLY A 297 20.69 80.95 19.79
C GLY A 297 19.84 81.33 21.01
N ARG A 298 18.66 80.74 21.15
CA ARG A 298 17.81 80.92 22.34
C ARG A 298 18.48 80.45 23.63
N ARG A 299 19.13 79.29 23.59
CA ARG A 299 19.86 78.73 24.74
C ARG A 299 21.01 79.65 25.17
N LEU A 300 21.69 80.28 24.21
CA LEU A 300 22.74 81.26 24.49
C LEU A 300 22.17 82.59 25.03
N ALA A 301 20.97 82.97 24.61
CA ALA A 301 20.24 84.13 25.12
C ALA A 301 19.56 83.91 26.49
N GLY A 302 19.61 82.69 27.03
CA GLY A 302 19.01 82.33 28.33
C GLY A 302 17.53 81.93 28.25
N GLU A 303 16.96 81.83 27.06
CA GLU A 303 15.60 81.34 26.83
C GLU A 303 15.63 79.80 26.74
N ARG A 304 15.16 79.11 27.80
CA ARG A 304 15.05 77.65 27.88
C ARG A 304 13.61 77.18 27.93
#